data_AF-A0A9E4Z221-F1
#
_entry.id   AF-A0A9E4Z221-F1
#
_cell.length_a   1.000
_cell.length_b   1.000
_cell.length_c   1.000
_cell.angle_alpha   90.00
_cell.angle_beta   90.00
_cell.angle_gamma   90.00
#
_symmetry.space_group_name_H-M   'P 1'
#
loop_
_entity.id
_entity.type
_entity.pdbx_description
1 polymer ?
#
loop_
_entity_poly.entity_id
_entity_poly.type
_entity_poly.pdbx_seq_one_letter_code
_entity_poly.pdbx_strand_id
1 'polypeptide(L)' 'KQLIDAGHAGRIMLSHDHSVPKARYGLAVQEQRIKYNPDGYNFITRNVLPRLRELGVSDKVIDQIMVQNPRRFFEGK' A
#
# COMPACT_ATOMS: atom_id res chain seq x y z
N LYS A 1 -11.30 -4.94 4.28
CA LYS A 1 -12.48 -5.12 3.40
C LYS A 1 -13.76 -4.51 3.99
N GLN A 2 -14.07 -4.72 5.27
CA GLN A 2 -15.26 -4.16 5.94
C GLN A 2 -15.54 -2.67 5.64
N LEU A 3 -14.52 -1.79 5.70
CA LEU A 3 -14.71 -0.37 5.36
C LEU A 3 -15.04 -0.13 3.88
N ILE A 4 -14.49 -0.95 2.99
CA ILE A 4 -14.83 -0.91 1.55
C ILE A 4 -16.31 -1.30 1.38
N ASP A 5 -16.75 -2.35 2.08
CA ASP A 5 -18.14 -2.84 2.03
C ASP A 5 -19.14 -1.85 2.61
N ALA A 6 -18.73 -1.12 3.66
CA ALA A 6 -19.50 -0.04 4.26
C ALA A 6 -19.54 1.24 3.38
N GLY A 7 -18.97 1.21 2.17
CA GLY A 7 -19.02 2.33 1.22
C GLY A 7 -17.92 3.38 1.40
N HIS A 8 -16.91 3.13 2.25
CA HIS A 8 -15.83 4.10 2.51
C HIS A 8 -14.65 4.02 1.53
N ALA A 9 -14.75 3.23 0.46
CA ALA A 9 -13.67 3.10 -0.53
C ALA A 9 -13.16 4.45 -1.06
N GLY A 10 -14.04 5.44 -1.23
CA GLY A 10 -13.68 6.80 -1.66
C GLY A 10 -12.88 7.62 -0.64
N ARG A 11 -12.60 7.12 0.56
CA ARG A 11 -11.84 7.81 1.61
C ARG A 11 -10.61 7.02 2.09
N ILE A 12 -10.27 5.93 1.41
CA ILE A 12 -9.16 5.05 1.80
C ILE A 12 -7.99 5.23 0.83
N MET A 13 -6.79 5.37 1.36
CA MET A 13 -5.52 5.26 0.62
C MET A 13 -4.64 4.24 1.35
N LEU A 14 -3.76 3.56 0.62
CA LEU A 14 -2.84 2.57 1.19
C LEU A 14 -1.40 3.03 1.01
N SER A 15 -0.60 2.84 2.06
CA SER A 15 0.84 3.09 2.05
C SER A 15 1.52 2.18 3.07
N HIS A 16 2.85 2.14 3.05
CA HIS A 16 3.66 1.21 3.85
C HIS A 16 4.27 1.87 5.08
N ASP A 17 4.32 3.21 5.11
CA ASP A 17 5.18 3.97 6.04
C ASP A 17 6.64 3.45 6.03
N HIS A 18 7.11 3.03 4.85
CA HIS A 18 8.39 2.36 4.75
C HIS A 18 9.52 3.40 4.67
N SER A 19 10.45 3.31 5.62
CA SER A 19 11.62 4.19 5.63
C SER A 19 12.73 3.67 4.72
N VAL A 20 13.37 4.60 4.01
CA VAL A 20 14.60 4.32 3.26
C VAL A 20 15.73 3.82 4.18
N PRO A 21 16.63 2.96 3.67
CA PRO A 21 17.96 2.75 4.22
C PRO A 21 18.58 4.03 4.79
N LYS A 22 19.00 4.01 6.06
CA LYS A 22 19.69 5.15 6.67
C LYS A 22 21.18 4.85 6.76
N ALA A 23 22.01 5.75 6.26
CA ALA A 23 23.48 5.62 6.26
C ALA A 23 24.09 5.40 7.66
N ARG A 24 23.37 5.80 8.73
CA ARG A 24 23.79 5.59 10.12
C ARG A 24 23.70 4.14 10.61
N TYR A 25 23.11 3.24 9.83
CA TYR A 25 22.97 1.82 10.19
C TYR A 25 23.95 0.95 9.40
N GLY A 26 24.58 0.00 10.10
CA GLY A 26 25.51 -0.94 9.48
C GLY A 26 24.83 -2.00 8.60
N LEU A 27 25.62 -2.70 7.78
CA LEU A 27 25.17 -3.67 6.80
C LEU A 27 24.23 -4.74 7.36
N ALA A 28 24.56 -5.32 8.52
CA ALA A 28 23.74 -6.37 9.14
C ALA A 28 22.30 -5.91 9.44
N VAL A 29 22.12 -4.65 9.89
CA VAL A 29 20.78 -4.09 10.13
C VAL A 29 20.02 -3.93 8.80
N GLN A 30 20.72 -3.51 7.76
CA GLN A 30 20.15 -3.33 6.42
C GLN A 30 19.70 -4.66 5.81
N GLU A 31 20.51 -5.71 5.95
CA GLU A 31 20.18 -7.08 5.53
C GLU A 31 18.95 -7.62 6.27
N GLN A 32 18.87 -7.42 7.59
CA GLN A 32 17.71 -7.83 8.37
C GLN A 32 16.42 -7.13 7.90
N ARG A 33 16.48 -5.84 7.53
CA ARG A 33 15.32 -5.12 6.99
C ARG A 33 14.85 -5.67 5.65
N ILE A 34 15.78 -6.00 4.75
CA ILE A 34 15.46 -6.62 3.47
C ILE A 34 14.84 -8.00 3.69
N LYS A 35 15.39 -8.80 4.61
CA LYS A 35 14.83 -10.11 4.95
C LYS A 35 13.42 -10.01 5.56
N TYR A 36 13.16 -8.99 6.38
CA TYR A 36 11.87 -8.77 7.01
C TYR A 36 10.77 -8.39 6.00
N ASN A 37 11.08 -7.49 5.06
CA ASN A 37 10.16 -7.13 3.97
C ASN A 37 10.92 -7.17 2.62
N PRO A 38 11.00 -8.35 1.98
CA PRO A 38 11.74 -8.50 0.73
C PRO A 38 11.11 -7.75 -0.45
N ASP A 39 9.82 -7.41 -0.35
CA ASP A 39 9.15 -6.63 -1.38
C ASP A 39 9.34 -5.12 -1.23
N GLY A 40 9.76 -4.63 -0.06
CA GLY A 40 9.88 -3.20 0.22
C GLY A 40 8.59 -2.44 -0.13
N TYR A 41 8.70 -1.42 -0.98
CA TYR A 41 7.56 -0.63 -1.48
C TYR A 41 6.62 -1.43 -2.41
N ASN A 42 7.02 -2.58 -2.92
CA ASN A 42 6.17 -3.41 -3.77
C ASN A 42 5.24 -4.34 -2.98
N PHE A 43 5.33 -4.37 -1.64
CA PHE A 43 4.56 -5.30 -0.82
C PHE A 43 3.05 -5.17 -1.03
N ILE A 44 2.54 -3.93 -1.07
CA ILE A 44 1.13 -3.66 -1.34
C ILE A 44 0.73 -4.19 -2.73
N THR A 45 1.50 -3.85 -3.76
CA THR A 45 1.23 -4.28 -5.14
C THR A 45 1.25 -5.80 -5.31
N ARG A 46 2.21 -6.48 -4.69
CA ARG A 46 2.45 -7.92 -4.88
C ARG A 46 1.65 -8.82 -3.95
N ASN A 47 1.22 -8.32 -2.78
CA ASN A 47 0.55 -9.16 -1.77
C ASN A 47 -0.83 -8.60 -1.37
N VAL A 48 -0.92 -7.31 -1.05
CA VAL A 48 -2.17 -6.71 -0.54
C VAL A 48 -3.23 -6.61 -1.62
N LEU A 49 -2.90 -6.09 -2.80
CA LEU A 49 -3.87 -5.92 -3.88
C LEU A 49 -4.41 -7.26 -4.41
N PRO A 50 -3.56 -8.30 -4.66
CA PRO A 50 -4.07 -9.64 -4.97
C PRO A 50 -5.01 -10.19 -3.88
N ARG A 51 -4.65 -10.03 -2.60
CA ARG A 51 -5.52 -10.48 -1.51
C ARG A 51 -6.87 -9.76 -1.48
N LEU A 52 -6.90 -8.46 -1.78
CA LEU A 52 -8.17 -7.73 -1.90
C LEU A 52 -9.03 -8.27 -3.05
N ARG A 53 -8.44 -8.64 -4.19
CA ARG A 53 -9.16 -9.28 -5.30
C ARG A 53 -9.75 -10.63 -4.90
N GLU A 54 -8.98 -11.47 -4.22
CA GLU A 54 -9.46 -12.76 -3.69
C GLU A 54 -10.64 -12.58 -2.73
N LEU A 55 -10.67 -11.46 -1.99
CA LEU A 55 -11.78 -11.08 -1.11
C LEU A 55 -12.97 -10.43 -1.84
N GLY A 56 -12.95 -10.41 -3.17
CA GLY A 56 -14.03 -9.90 -4.03
C GLY A 56 -14.00 -8.39 -4.28
N VAL A 57 -12.90 -7.69 -3.96
CA VAL A 57 -12.77 -6.27 -4.29
C VAL A 57 -12.46 -6.13 -5.78
N SER A 58 -13.28 -5.36 -6.50
CA SER A 58 -13.10 -5.15 -7.94
C SER A 58 -11.91 -4.25 -8.26
N ASP A 59 -11.36 -4.40 -9.47
CA ASP A 59 -10.26 -3.54 -9.95
C ASP A 59 -10.66 -2.05 -9.98
N LYS A 60 -11.94 -1.73 -10.22
CA LYS A 60 -12.45 -0.36 -10.14
C LYS A 60 -12.30 0.23 -8.72
N VAL A 61 -12.55 -0.56 -7.68
CA VAL A 61 -12.38 -0.11 -6.29
C VAL A 61 -10.90 -0.02 -5.93
N ILE A 62 -10.07 -0.94 -6.43
CA ILE A 62 -8.61 -0.87 -6.26
C ILE A 62 -8.06 0.41 -6.92
N ASP A 63 -8.48 0.74 -8.15
CA ASP A 63 -8.12 1.98 -8.84
C ASP A 63 -8.58 3.22 -8.05
N GLN A 64 -9.80 3.19 -7.51
CA GLN A 64 -10.30 4.28 -6.65
C GLN A 64 -9.36 4.52 -5.46
N ILE A 65 -8.89 3.45 -4.79
CA ILE A 65 -8.05 3.53 -3.60
C ILE A 65 -6.60 3.91 -3.94
N MET A 66 -6.04 3.35 -5.02
CA MET A 66 -4.62 3.47 -5.35
C MET A 66 -4.31 4.67 -6.25
N VAL A 67 -5.29 5.19 -7.00
CA VAL A 67 -5.08 6.24 -8.02
C VAL A 67 -6.00 7.42 -7.77
N GLN A 68 -7.32 7.20 -7.78
CA GLN A 68 -8.27 8.31 -7.79
C GLN A 68 -8.31 9.06 -6.45
N ASN A 69 -8.23 8.36 -5.32
CA ASN A 69 -8.22 8.98 -4.00
C ASN A 69 -6.93 9.81 -3.78
N PRO A 70 -5.72 9.28 -4.01
CA PRO A 70 -4.51 10.11 -3.96
C PRO A 70 -4.57 11.30 -4.91
N ARG A 71 -4.99 11.09 -6.15
CA ARG A 71 -5.14 12.17 -7.14
C ARG A 71 -6.03 13.28 -6.61
N ARG A 72 -7.25 12.96 -6.16
CA ARG A 72 -8.18 13.95 -5.61
C ARG A 72 -7.60 14.67 -4.39
N PHE A 73 -6.96 13.93 -3.49
CA PHE A 73 -6.33 14.49 -2.30
C PHE A 73 -5.23 15.50 -2.63
N PHE A 74 -4.33 15.15 -3.55
CA PHE A 74 -3.20 16.02 -3.93
C PHE A 74 -3.57 17.12 -4.94
N GLU A 75 -4.64 16.94 -5.73
CA GLU A 75 -5.17 17.98 -6.63
C GLU A 75 -6.08 19.00 -5.92
N GLY A 76 -6.46 18.76 -4.65
CA GLY A 76 -7.30 19.67 -3.87
C GLY A 76 -8.74 19.82 -4.37
N LYS A 77 -9.30 18.77 -4.98
CA LYS A 77 -10.68 18.72 -5.48
C LYS A 77 -11.63 18.00 -4.55
#